data_AF-A0A6G1LY86-F1
#
_entry.id   AF-A0A6G1LY86-F1
#
_cell.length_a   1.000
_cell.length_b   1.000
_cell.length_c   1.000
_cell.angle_alpha   90.00
_cell.angle_beta   90.00
_cell.angle_gamma   90.00
#
_symmetry.space_group_name_H-M   'P 1'
#
loop_
_entity.id
_entity.type
_entity.pdbx_description
1 polymer ?
#
loop_
_entity_poly.entity_id
_entity_poly.type
_entity_poly.pdbx_seq_one_letter_code
_entity_poly.pdbx_strand_id
1 'polypeptide(L)'
;MAAPRHYVVEHLDVELEAWSKLEYLTIATETHPHSSSAPTAATNSSSNPSHKPTFHLTSLPRELFENLPEELKGHENLDATMEEVNRLDGLKAEEVCLLDPRAEKDMCPEDGEVFKWFVFGGILGWR
;
A
#
# COMPACT_ATOMS: atom_id res chain seq x y z
N MET A 1 -9.97 10.65 -16.12
CA MET A 1 -9.71 10.22 -14.73
C MET A 1 -8.29 9.71 -14.69
N ALA A 2 -7.47 10.13 -13.72
CA ALA A 2 -6.14 9.58 -13.53
C ALA A 2 -6.25 8.08 -13.18
N ALA A 3 -5.31 7.27 -13.65
CA ALA A 3 -5.27 5.85 -13.29
C ALA A 3 -5.03 5.70 -11.76
N PRO A 4 -5.56 4.64 -11.13
CA PRO A 4 -5.30 4.39 -9.72
C PRO A 4 -3.79 4.19 -9.49
N ARG A 5 -3.30 4.73 -8.37
CA ARG A 5 -1.92 4.56 -7.91
C ARG A 5 -1.90 3.50 -6.83
N HIS A 6 -0.88 2.66 -6.88
CA HIS A 6 -0.64 1.59 -5.94
C HIS A 6 0.50 1.97 -5.01
N TYR A 7 0.33 1.72 -3.72
CA TYR A 7 1.31 1.96 -2.68
C TYR A 7 1.69 0.61 -2.09
N VAL A 8 2.98 0.32 -2.02
CA VAL A 8 3.49 -0.98 -1.60
C VAL A 8 4.45 -0.77 -0.44
N VAL A 9 4.21 -1.42 0.69
CA VAL A 9 5.15 -1.47 1.80
C VAL A 9 5.68 -2.90 1.90
N GLU A 10 7.00 -3.05 1.75
CA GLU A 10 7.67 -4.32 1.98
C GLU A 10 7.96 -4.47 3.48
N HIS A 11 7.19 -5.32 4.16
CA HIS A 11 7.33 -5.58 5.58
C HIS A 11 8.06 -6.90 5.78
N LEU A 12 9.34 -6.81 6.16
CA LEU A 12 10.26 -7.96 6.23
C LEU A 12 10.48 -8.49 7.66
N ASP A 13 9.81 -7.90 8.66
CA ASP A 13 9.88 -8.34 10.05
C ASP A 13 8.72 -9.29 10.41
N VAL A 14 8.96 -10.19 11.36
CA VAL A 14 7.92 -11.06 11.93
C VAL A 14 7.09 -10.31 12.98
N GLU A 15 7.61 -9.21 13.52
CA GLU A 15 6.95 -8.37 14.52
C GLU A 15 6.17 -7.23 13.86
N LEU A 16 4.88 -7.11 14.19
CA LEU A 16 4.05 -5.95 13.84
C LEU A 16 3.72 -5.17 15.11
N GLU A 17 4.44 -4.08 15.34
CA GLU A 17 4.20 -3.20 16.48
C GLU A 17 2.88 -2.45 16.36
N ALA A 18 2.33 -2.02 17.50
CA ALA A 18 1.03 -1.36 17.56
C ALA A 18 0.97 -0.07 16.74
N TRP A 19 2.07 0.69 16.68
CA TRP A 19 2.14 1.91 15.86
C TRP A 19 2.17 1.58 14.36
N SER A 20 2.93 0.56 13.94
CA SER A 20 2.96 0.13 12.53
C SER A 20 1.59 -0.35 12.07
N LYS A 21 0.85 -1.05 12.93
CA LYS A 21 -0.55 -1.41 12.65
C LYS A 21 -1.41 -0.17 12.39
N LEU A 22 -1.31 0.85 13.25
CA LEU A 22 -2.07 2.09 13.10
C LEU A 22 -1.69 2.83 11.81
N GLU A 23 -0.40 2.89 11.48
CA GLU A 23 0.06 3.51 10.23
C GLU A 23 -0.47 2.77 9.00
N TYR A 24 -0.40 1.43 8.97
CA TYR A 24 -0.91 0.65 7.84
C TYR A 24 -2.42 0.82 7.66
N LEU A 25 -3.19 0.89 8.75
CA LEU A 25 -4.62 1.21 8.68
C LEU A 25 -4.89 2.61 8.12
N THR A 26 -4.11 3.60 8.57
CA THR A 26 -4.21 4.97 8.05
C THR A 26 -3.87 5.04 6.57
N ILE A 27 -2.78 4.41 6.13
CA ILE A 27 -2.41 4.35 4.71
C ILE A 27 -3.52 3.69 3.91
N ALA A 28 -4.03 2.54 4.35
CA ALA A 28 -5.11 1.83 3.67
C ALA A 28 -6.36 2.72 3.49
N THR A 29 -6.70 3.49 4.53
CA THR A 29 -7.85 4.41 4.52
C THR A 29 -7.63 5.60 3.59
N GLU A 30 -6.48 6.27 3.69
CA GLU A 30 -6.21 7.52 2.95
C GLU A 30 -5.93 7.27 1.46
N THR A 31 -5.38 6.11 1.13
CA THR A 31 -5.07 5.73 -0.27
C THR A 31 -6.26 5.10 -1.00
N HIS A 32 -7.40 4.90 -0.32
CA HIS A 32 -8.62 4.41 -0.95
C HIS A 32 -9.04 5.41 -2.05
N PRO A 33 -9.11 4.98 -3.33
CA PRO A 33 -9.62 5.82 -4.41
C PRO A 33 -11.03 6.33 -4.07
N HIS A 34 -11.11 7.62 -3.77
CA HIS A 34 -12.41 8.27 -3.64
C HIS A 34 -12.98 8.43 -5.05
N SER A 35 -14.18 7.90 -5.27
CA SER A 35 -15.02 8.32 -6.41
C SER A 35 -15.00 9.84 -6.44
N SER A 36 -14.55 10.43 -7.54
CA SER A 36 -14.37 11.87 -7.71
C SER A 36 -15.70 12.62 -7.55
N SER A 37 -16.05 12.90 -6.30
CA SER A 37 -17.10 13.77 -5.81
C SER A 37 -16.62 14.28 -4.46
N ALA A 38 -16.65 15.61 -4.29
CA ALA A 38 -16.14 16.41 -3.17
C ALA A 38 -16.22 15.78 -1.76
N PRO A 39 -15.36 16.19 -0.81
CA PRO A 39 -15.25 15.57 0.52
C PRO A 39 -16.56 15.74 1.30
N THR A 40 -17.29 14.65 1.46
CA THR A 40 -18.29 14.51 2.52
C THR A 40 -17.77 13.50 3.52
N ALA A 41 -17.77 13.92 4.78
CA ALA A 41 -17.38 13.14 5.95
C ALA A 41 -17.86 11.69 5.87
N ALA A 42 -16.93 10.78 6.19
CA ALA A 42 -17.13 9.37 6.56
C ALA A 42 -18.58 8.88 6.47
N THR A 43 -19.00 8.44 5.29
CA THR A 43 -20.21 7.63 5.13
C THR A 43 -19.80 6.20 4.85
N ASN A 44 -20.19 5.35 5.79
CA ASN A 44 -19.90 3.93 5.82
C ASN A 44 -20.50 3.22 4.61
N SER A 45 -19.73 2.23 4.13
CA SER A 45 -20.22 1.07 3.38
C SER A 45 -20.82 1.38 2.01
N SER A 46 -19.95 1.40 1.00
CA SER A 46 -20.34 0.98 -0.34
C SER A 46 -19.45 -0.17 -0.76
N SER A 47 -19.88 -1.39 -0.46
CA SER A 47 -19.30 -2.62 -1.01
C SER A 47 -19.61 -2.67 -2.51
N ASN A 48 -18.82 -1.96 -3.31
CA ASN A 48 -18.80 -2.14 -4.75
C ASN A 48 -17.84 -3.30 -5.09
N PRO A 49 -18.34 -4.45 -5.55
CA PRO A 49 -17.58 -5.71 -5.66
C PRO A 49 -16.50 -5.73 -6.77
N SER A 50 -16.08 -4.56 -7.25
CA SER A 50 -15.12 -4.43 -8.38
C SER A 50 -13.93 -3.52 -8.07
N HIS A 51 -13.77 -3.04 -6.84
CA HIS A 51 -12.62 -2.22 -6.47
C HIS A 51 -11.42 -3.10 -6.06
N LYS A 52 -10.32 -3.02 -6.82
CA LYS A 52 -9.05 -3.69 -6.46
C LYS A 52 -8.32 -2.82 -5.42
N PRO A 53 -7.79 -3.40 -4.33
CA PRO A 53 -7.04 -2.64 -3.32
C PRO A 53 -5.83 -1.91 -3.94
N THR A 54 -5.60 -0.69 -3.48
CA THR A 54 -4.46 0.14 -3.90
C THR A 54 -3.31 0.15 -2.91
N PHE A 55 -3.51 -0.30 -1.67
CA PHE A 55 -2.43 -0.47 -0.70
C PHE A 55 -2.06 -1.94 -0.55
N HIS A 56 -0.76 -2.24 -0.61
CA HIS A 56 -0.22 -3.60 -0.65
C HIS A 56 0.84 -3.74 0.46
N LEU A 57 0.64 -4.70 1.37
CA LEU A 57 1.67 -5.19 2.28
C LEU A 57 2.26 -6.47 1.70
N THR A 58 3.51 -6.40 1.24
CA THR A 58 4.19 -7.51 0.55
C THR A 58 5.34 -8.05 1.36
N SER A 59 5.85 -9.20 0.92
CA SER A 59 7.02 -9.86 1.49
C SER A 59 6.85 -10.21 2.97
N LEU A 60 5.60 -10.34 3.44
CA LEU A 60 5.30 -10.66 4.83
C LEU A 60 5.88 -12.04 5.19
N PRO A 61 6.65 -12.15 6.30
CA PRO A 61 7.01 -13.43 6.84
C PRO A 61 5.76 -14.27 7.14
N ARG A 62 5.88 -15.59 6.96
CA ARG A 62 4.76 -16.53 7.15
C ARG A 62 4.09 -16.35 8.51
N GLU A 63 4.90 -16.23 9.54
CA GLU A 63 4.46 -16.13 10.94
C GLU A 63 3.58 -14.89 11.14
N LEU A 64 3.98 -13.75 10.56
CA LEU A 64 3.18 -12.54 10.62
C LEU A 64 1.94 -12.63 9.74
N PHE A 65 2.04 -13.17 8.52
CA PHE A 65 0.92 -13.30 7.60
C PHE A 65 -0.22 -14.15 8.20
N GLU A 66 0.11 -15.30 8.80
CA GLU A 66 -0.86 -16.18 9.45
C GLU A 66 -1.52 -15.50 10.66
N ASN A 67 -0.77 -14.66 11.39
CA ASN A 67 -1.23 -13.95 12.60
C ASN A 67 -1.56 -12.47 12.38
N LEU A 68 -1.77 -12.04 11.13
CA LEU A 68 -2.01 -10.62 10.83
C LEU A 68 -3.30 -10.15 11.55
N PRO A 69 -3.32 -8.97 12.19
CA PRO A 69 -4.50 -8.45 12.88
C PRO A 69 -5.74 -8.40 11.98
N GLU A 70 -6.91 -8.73 12.52
CA GLU A 70 -8.17 -8.79 11.77
C GLU A 70 -8.55 -7.43 11.14
N GLU A 71 -8.19 -6.33 11.78
CA GLU A 71 -8.42 -4.99 11.25
C GLU A 71 -7.65 -4.74 9.95
N LEU A 72 -6.46 -5.34 9.80
CA LEU A 72 -5.69 -5.29 8.56
C LEU A 72 -6.24 -6.32 7.57
N LYS A 73 -6.38 -7.59 7.96
CA LYS A 73 -6.89 -8.67 7.09
C LYS A 73 -8.24 -8.34 6.44
N GLY A 74 -9.12 -7.63 7.16
CA GLY A 74 -10.45 -7.27 6.69
C GLY A 74 -10.59 -5.91 6.01
N HIS A 75 -9.51 -5.13 5.87
CA HIS A 75 -9.59 -3.78 5.32
C HIS A 75 -9.78 -3.81 3.80
N GLU A 76 -10.82 -3.15 3.30
CA GLU A 76 -11.25 -3.25 1.88
C GLU A 76 -10.22 -2.75 0.85
N ASN A 77 -9.34 -1.83 1.25
CA ASN A 77 -8.31 -1.26 0.39
C ASN A 77 -6.88 -1.79 0.67
N LEU A 78 -6.74 -2.80 1.53
CA LEU A 78 -5.48 -3.45 1.83
C LEU A 78 -5.43 -4.83 1.17
N ASP A 79 -4.37 -5.11 0.43
CA ASP A 79 -3.96 -6.47 0.08
C ASP A 79 -2.71 -6.83 0.89
N ALA A 80 -2.73 -7.97 1.58
CA ALA A 80 -1.59 -8.46 2.34
C ALA A 80 -1.15 -9.80 1.73
N THR A 81 0.14 -9.96 1.48
CA THR A 81 0.67 -11.15 0.82
C THR A 81 2.09 -11.49 1.29
N MET A 82 2.42 -12.77 1.21
CA MET A 82 3.79 -13.27 1.40
C MET A 82 4.65 -13.12 0.14
N GLU A 83 4.05 -12.81 -1.01
CA GLU A 83 4.79 -12.66 -2.27
C GLU A 83 5.63 -11.37 -2.27
N GLU A 84 6.76 -11.42 -2.97
CA GLU A 84 7.60 -10.25 -3.22
C GLU A 84 6.90 -9.23 -4.13
N VAL A 85 7.27 -7.96 -4.01
CA VAL A 85 6.71 -6.86 -4.82
C VAL A 85 6.77 -7.12 -6.33
N ASN A 86 7.83 -7.77 -6.81
CA ASN A 86 8.04 -8.07 -8.23
C ASN A 86 7.05 -9.13 -8.80
N ARG A 87 6.25 -9.78 -7.96
CA ARG A 87 5.23 -10.77 -8.34
C ARG A 87 3.81 -10.25 -8.28
N LEU A 88 3.61 -8.97 -7.94
CA LEU A 88 2.28 -8.38 -7.90
C LEU A 88 1.64 -8.32 -9.29
N ASP A 89 0.39 -8.75 -9.38
CA ASP A 89 -0.36 -8.77 -10.62
C ASP A 89 -0.55 -7.36 -11.21
N GLY A 90 -0.05 -7.19 -12.44
CA GLY A 90 -0.14 -5.94 -13.20
C GLY A 90 0.99 -4.94 -12.93
N LEU A 91 1.95 -5.29 -12.08
CA LEU A 91 3.15 -4.48 -11.87
C LEU A 91 4.08 -4.55 -13.10
N LYS A 92 4.54 -3.40 -13.54
CA LYS A 92 5.53 -3.25 -14.61
C LYS A 92 6.70 -2.43 -14.09
N ALA A 93 7.92 -2.92 -14.28
CA ALA A 93 9.12 -2.32 -13.69
C ALA A 93 9.29 -0.84 -14.09
N GLU A 94 8.97 -0.48 -15.33
CA GLU A 94 9.03 0.88 -15.85
C GLU A 94 7.99 1.85 -15.24
N GLU A 95 6.98 1.33 -14.54
CA GLU A 95 5.93 2.09 -13.85
C GLU A 95 6.14 2.10 -12.32
N VAL A 96 7.29 1.61 -11.84
CA VAL A 96 7.63 1.55 -10.41
C VAL A 96 8.55 2.71 -10.02
N CYS A 97 8.13 3.45 -9.00
CA CYS A 97 8.94 4.37 -8.23
C CYS A 97 9.36 3.70 -6.92
N LEU A 98 10.64 3.40 -6.77
CA LEU A 98 11.21 3.01 -5.48
C LEU A 98 11.57 4.28 -4.70
N LEU A 99 10.99 4.42 -3.51
CA LEU A 99 11.30 5.54 -2.61
C LEU A 99 12.60 5.25 -1.88
N ASP A 100 13.67 5.88 -2.35
CA ASP A 100 15.03 5.72 -1.81
C ASP A 100 15.52 7.05 -1.23
N PRO A 101 15.77 7.15 0.10
CA PRO A 101 16.37 8.33 0.73
C PRO A 101 17.74 8.72 0.18
N ARG A 102 18.39 7.83 -0.59
CA ARG A 102 19.68 8.05 -1.25
C ARG A 102 19.53 8.43 -2.73
N ALA A 103 18.31 8.53 -3.25
CA ALA A 103 18.09 8.97 -4.62
C ALA A 103 18.61 10.41 -4.83
N GLU A 104 19.25 10.66 -5.97
CA GLU A 104 19.75 11.99 -6.32
C GLU A 104 18.63 12.94 -6.78
N LYS A 105 17.49 12.37 -7.21
CA LYS A 105 16.34 13.11 -7.74
C LYS A 105 15.18 12.98 -6.76
N ASP A 106 14.66 14.13 -6.32
CA ASP A 106 13.39 14.21 -5.60
C ASP A 106 12.21 13.89 -6.53
N MET A 107 11.15 13.33 -5.95
CA MET A 107 9.89 13.18 -6.65
C MET A 107 9.28 14.54 -6.99
N CYS A 108 8.71 14.65 -8.17
CA CYS A 108 7.96 15.82 -8.61
C CYS A 108 6.56 15.44 -9.14
N PRO A 109 5.62 16.40 -9.27
CA PRO A 109 4.27 16.12 -9.74
C PRO A 109 4.21 15.39 -11.09
N GLU A 110 5.14 15.68 -12.00
CA GLU A 110 5.24 15.09 -13.34
C GLU A 110 5.53 13.59 -13.30
N ASP A 111 6.20 13.11 -12.25
CA ASP A 111 6.49 11.68 -12.07
C ASP A 111 5.18 10.86 -11.92
N GLY A 112 4.08 11.52 -11.52
CA GLY A 112 2.75 10.92 -11.42
C GLY A 112 2.10 10.55 -12.76
N GLU A 113 2.68 10.96 -13.90
CA GLU A 113 2.28 10.52 -15.25
C GLU A 113 3.01 9.23 -15.70
N VAL A 114 4.11 8.89 -15.03
CA VAL A 114 4.96 7.74 -15.35
C VAL A 114 4.70 6.60 -14.37
N PHE A 115 4.84 6.87 -13.07
CA PHE A 115 4.79 5.84 -12.06
C PHE A 115 3.38 5.58 -11.57
N LYS A 116 3.04 4.30 -11.48
CA LYS A 116 1.78 3.79 -10.94
C LYS A 116 1.96 3.04 -9.64
N TRP A 117 3.17 2.60 -9.35
CA TRP A 117 3.52 1.83 -8.15
C TRP A 117 4.56 2.59 -7.35
N PHE A 118 4.27 2.89 -6.09
CA PHE A 118 5.19 3.56 -5.16
C PHE A 118 5.59 2.57 -4.08
N VAL A 119 6.86 2.18 -4.08
CA VAL A 119 7.39 1.12 -3.22
C VAL A 119 8.19 1.74 -2.08
N PHE A 120 7.80 1.39 -0.85
CA PHE A 120 8.48 1.68 0.39
C PHE A 120 9.16 0.39 0.85
N GLY A 121 10.44 0.24 0.48
CA GLY A 121 11.20 -0.98 0.73
C GLY A 121 11.72 -1.09 2.15
N GLY A 122 11.67 -2.29 2.73
CA GLY A 122 12.46 -2.68 3.91
C GLY A 122 12.29 -1.77 5.12
N ILE A 123 11.04 -1.43 5.48
CA ILE A 123 10.75 -0.75 6.76
C ILE A 123 10.99 -1.76 7.88
N LEU A 124 12.25 -1.91 8.28
CA LEU A 124 12.63 -2.61 9.49
C LEU A 124 12.33 -1.65 10.64
N GLY A 125 11.41 -2.04 11.53
CA GLY A 125 11.09 -1.28 12.74
C GLY A 125 12.40 -0.91 13.44
N TRP A 126 12.53 0.36 13.83
CA TRP A 126 13.77 0.86 14.41
C TRP A 126 14.21 -0.06 15.57
N ARG A 127 15.42 -0.57 15.51
CA ARG A 127 16.10 -1.24 16.63
C ARG A 127 17.43 -0.56 16.88
#